data_AF-A0A2S5R5J6-F1
#
_entry.id   AF-A0A2S5R5J6-F1
#
_cell.length_a   1.000
_cell.length_b   1.000
_cell.length_c   1.000
_cell.angle_alpha   90.00
_cell.angle_beta   90.00
_cell.angle_gamma   90.00
#
_symmetry.space_group_name_H-M   'P 1'
#
loop_
_entity.id
_entity.type
_entity.pdbx_description
1 polymer ?
#
loop_
_entity_poly.entity_id
_entity_poly.type
_entity_poly.pdbx_seq_one_letter_code
_entity_poly.pdbx_strand_id
1 'polypeptide(L)'
;LAKGHPGAQIRDNALSKARFEFRWDDQFNLGLDPEKAKEFHDETLPQEGAKQAHFCSMCGPHFCSMKISQDVRDYAAEQGIDEQEALHKGMQEKAIEFVKKGSEVYQKV
;
A
#
# COMPACT_ATOMS: atom_id res chain seq x y z
N LEU A 1 -8.05 24.21 -1.42
CA LEU A 1 -6.61 23.85 -1.37
C LEU A 1 -5.71 24.96 -1.88
N ALA A 2 -5.74 25.31 -3.17
CA ALA A 2 -4.86 26.34 -3.76
C ALA A 2 -4.86 27.70 -3.03
N LYS A 3 -6.04 28.16 -2.57
CA LYS A 3 -6.19 29.40 -1.80
C LYS A 3 -5.66 29.34 -0.35
N GLY A 4 -5.22 28.17 0.13
CA GLY A 4 -4.80 27.99 1.53
C GLY A 4 -5.92 28.18 2.56
N HIS A 5 -7.20 28.03 2.17
CA HIS A 5 -8.31 28.22 3.10
C HIS A 5 -8.17 27.28 4.33
N PRO A 6 -8.25 27.81 5.56
CA PRO A 6 -8.18 26.99 6.77
C PRO A 6 -9.18 25.83 6.72
N GLY A 7 -8.73 24.64 7.10
CA GLY A 7 -9.55 23.42 7.11
C GLY A 7 -9.67 22.70 5.76
N ALA A 8 -9.33 23.32 4.64
CA ALA A 8 -9.45 22.66 3.33
C ALA A 8 -8.58 21.40 3.22
N GLN A 9 -7.38 21.40 3.82
CA GLN A 9 -6.48 20.23 3.82
C GLN A 9 -6.95 19.09 4.73
N ILE A 10 -7.88 19.32 5.65
CA ILE A 10 -8.29 18.30 6.62
C ILE A 10 -8.91 17.09 5.90
N ARG A 11 -9.82 17.37 4.95
CA ARG A 11 -10.46 16.31 4.16
C ARG A 11 -9.44 15.56 3.30
N ASP A 12 -8.56 16.28 2.61
CA ASP A 12 -7.51 15.68 1.77
C ASP A 12 -6.57 14.78 2.58
N ASN A 13 -6.14 15.22 3.75
CA ASN A 13 -5.28 14.46 4.64
C ASN A 13 -6.01 13.24 5.21
N ALA A 14 -7.28 13.39 5.61
CA ALA A 14 -8.10 12.28 6.10
C ALA A 14 -8.28 11.20 5.04
N LEU A 15 -8.59 11.60 3.79
CA LEU A 15 -8.76 10.68 2.67
C LEU A 15 -7.44 10.01 2.28
N SER A 16 -6.34 10.76 2.27
CA SER A 16 -5.01 10.24 1.98
C SER A 16 -4.55 9.24 3.04
N LYS A 17 -4.85 9.52 4.32
CA LYS A 17 -4.57 8.60 5.42
C LYS A 17 -5.41 7.32 5.31
N ALA A 18 -6.72 7.44 5.05
CA ALA A 18 -7.58 6.28 4.83
C ALA A 18 -7.09 5.38 3.68
N ARG A 19 -6.62 6.00 2.60
CA ARG A 19 -6.00 5.29 1.46
C ARG A 19 -4.73 4.55 1.85
N PHE A 20 -3.82 5.20 2.57
CA PHE A 20 -2.55 4.58 2.98
C PHE A 20 -2.76 3.43 3.97
N GLU A 21 -3.74 3.55 4.86
CA GLU A 21 -4.09 2.54 5.87
C GLU A 21 -5.08 1.49 5.36
N PHE A 22 -5.42 1.49 4.08
CA PHE A 22 -6.38 0.55 3.45
C PHE A 22 -7.76 0.52 4.14
N ARG A 23 -8.19 1.63 4.74
CA ARG A 23 -9.54 1.82 5.27
C ARG A 23 -10.49 2.17 4.14
N TRP A 24 -10.82 1.18 3.31
CA TRP A 24 -11.55 1.36 2.06
C TRP A 24 -12.89 2.09 2.24
N ASP A 25 -13.71 1.68 3.20
CA ASP A 25 -15.01 2.31 3.45
C ASP A 25 -14.87 3.78 3.87
N ASP A 26 -13.88 4.09 4.71
CA ASP A 26 -13.59 5.48 5.09
C ASP A 26 -13.11 6.30 3.89
N GLN A 27 -12.27 5.72 3.03
CA GLN A 27 -11.82 6.38 1.81
C GLN A 27 -13.00 6.70 0.86
N PHE A 28 -13.94 5.76 0.69
CA PHE A 28 -15.13 5.99 -0.13
C PHE A 28 -16.01 7.08 0.49
N ASN A 29 -16.31 6.99 1.78
CA ASN A 29 -17.16 7.94 2.50
C ASN A 29 -16.58 9.37 2.52
N LEU A 30 -15.25 9.50 2.49
CA LEU A 30 -14.57 10.80 2.39
C LEU A 30 -14.51 11.34 0.94
N GLY A 31 -14.84 10.51 -0.05
CA GLY A 31 -14.94 10.87 -1.46
C GLY A 31 -15.97 11.98 -1.71
N LEU A 32 -15.86 12.66 -2.86
CA LEU A 32 -16.89 13.63 -3.26
C LEU A 32 -18.16 12.92 -3.74
N ASP A 33 -17.99 11.69 -4.24
CA ASP A 33 -19.05 10.79 -4.68
C ASP A 33 -18.72 9.39 -4.13
N PRO A 34 -19.20 9.06 -2.92
CA PRO A 34 -18.90 7.79 -2.26
C PRO A 34 -19.41 6.57 -3.02
N GLU A 35 -20.60 6.65 -3.61
CA GLU A 35 -21.22 5.56 -4.36
C GLU A 35 -20.38 5.19 -5.58
N LYS A 36 -19.96 6.21 -6.35
CA LYS A 36 -19.11 6.00 -7.53
C LYS A 36 -17.73 5.45 -7.18
N ALA A 37 -17.15 5.93 -6.07
CA ALA A 37 -15.85 5.43 -5.61
C ALA A 37 -15.91 3.95 -5.22
N LYS A 38 -16.98 3.53 -4.53
CA LYS A 38 -17.22 2.13 -4.17
C LYS A 38 -17.47 1.26 -5.41
N GLU A 39 -18.32 1.73 -6.33
CA GLU A 39 -18.64 1.03 -7.59
C GLU A 39 -17.37 0.68 -8.37
N PHE A 40 -16.46 1.64 -8.58
CA PHE A 40 -15.21 1.42 -9.32
C PHE A 40 -14.26 0.43 -8.65
N HIS A 41 -14.24 0.37 -7.32
CA HIS A 41 -13.49 -0.67 -6.62
C HIS A 41 -14.14 -2.05 -6.85
N ASP A 42 -15.46 -2.11 -6.72
CA ASP A 42 -16.24 -3.36 -6.70
C ASP A 42 -16.41 -3.97 -8.09
N GLU A 43 -16.21 -3.22 -9.17
CA GLU A 43 -16.14 -3.73 -10.55
C GLU A 43 -15.14 -4.89 -10.70
N THR A 44 -14.06 -4.88 -9.92
CA THR A 44 -12.99 -5.89 -9.98
C THR A 44 -12.82 -6.69 -8.70
N LEU A 45 -13.20 -6.11 -7.55
CA LEU A 45 -13.07 -6.72 -6.23
C LEU A 45 -14.39 -6.62 -5.45
N PRO A 46 -15.48 -7.28 -5.91
CA PRO A 46 -16.82 -7.11 -5.35
C PRO A 46 -17.00 -7.72 -3.95
N GLN A 47 -16.08 -8.60 -3.53
CA GLN A 47 -16.20 -9.32 -2.27
C GLN A 47 -16.01 -8.34 -1.09
N GLU A 48 -16.85 -8.43 -0.06
CA GLU A 48 -16.73 -7.58 1.14
C GLU A 48 -15.36 -7.72 1.82
N GLY A 49 -14.75 -8.91 1.77
CA GLY A 49 -13.38 -9.13 2.27
C GLY A 49 -12.32 -8.28 1.56
N ALA A 50 -12.57 -7.83 0.33
CA ALA A 50 -11.65 -6.94 -0.38
C ALA A 50 -11.56 -5.53 0.25
N LYS A 51 -12.58 -5.10 1.02
CA LYS A 51 -12.53 -3.84 1.78
C LYS A 51 -11.59 -3.88 2.98
N GLN A 52 -11.02 -5.06 3.26
CA GLN A 52 -9.98 -5.26 4.27
C GLN A 52 -8.63 -5.60 3.60
N ALA A 53 -8.55 -5.60 2.26
CA ALA A 53 -7.34 -5.98 1.55
C ALA A 53 -6.33 -4.82 1.50
N HIS A 54 -5.06 -5.14 1.74
CA HIS A 54 -3.93 -4.21 1.58
C HIS A 54 -3.47 -4.08 0.12
N PHE A 55 -4.41 -4.07 -0.83
CA PHE A 55 -4.17 -3.83 -2.25
C PHE A 55 -5.49 -3.53 -2.97
N CYS A 56 -5.37 -3.01 -4.20
CA CYS A 56 -6.48 -2.93 -5.15
C CYS A 56 -6.14 -3.74 -6.42
N SER A 57 -7.09 -3.78 -7.36
CA SER A 57 -6.92 -4.49 -8.63
C SER A 57 -5.84 -3.92 -9.55
N MET A 58 -5.35 -2.70 -9.33
CA MET A 58 -4.32 -2.09 -10.18
C MET A 58 -2.95 -2.75 -10.03
N CYS A 59 -2.51 -3.01 -8.79
CA CYS A 59 -1.17 -3.53 -8.50
C CYS A 59 -1.19 -4.95 -7.94
N GLY A 60 -2.34 -5.41 -7.44
CA GLY A 60 -2.47 -6.72 -6.81
C GLY A 60 -1.70 -6.86 -5.49
N PRO A 61 -1.73 -8.05 -4.87
CA PRO A 61 -1.26 -8.29 -3.50
C PRO A 61 0.25 -8.19 -3.29
N HIS A 62 1.04 -8.31 -4.36
CA HIS A 62 2.50 -8.39 -4.30
C HIS A 62 3.21 -7.10 -4.73
N PHE A 63 2.54 -6.20 -5.45
CA PHE A 63 3.17 -5.00 -6.03
C PHE A 63 2.50 -3.69 -5.58
N CYS A 64 1.59 -3.73 -4.60
CA CYS A 64 1.02 -2.51 -4.04
C CYS A 64 2.10 -1.69 -3.33
N SER A 65 2.39 -0.50 -3.84
CA SER A 65 3.44 0.38 -3.31
C SER A 65 3.20 0.77 -1.86
N MET A 66 1.96 1.11 -1.48
CA MET A 66 1.62 1.50 -0.10
C MET A 66 1.86 0.35 0.90
N LYS A 67 1.50 -0.88 0.51
CA LYS A 67 1.76 -2.07 1.32
C LYS A 67 3.26 -2.30 1.48
N ILE A 68 4.02 -2.25 0.38
CA ILE A 68 5.48 -2.41 0.42
C ILE A 68 6.12 -1.33 1.31
N SER A 69 5.66 -0.08 1.23
CA SER A 69 6.15 0.98 2.11
C SER A 69 5.86 0.70 3.59
N GLN A 70 4.69 0.14 3.91
CA GLN A 70 4.37 -0.28 5.27
C GLN A 70 5.25 -1.45 5.73
N ASP A 71 5.43 -2.47 4.89
CA ASP A 71 6.28 -3.63 5.18
C ASP A 71 7.73 -3.21 5.48
N VAL A 72 8.27 -2.22 4.74
CA VAL A 72 9.61 -1.65 4.99
C VAL A 72 9.68 -0.92 6.33
N ARG A 73 8.64 -0.15 6.67
CA ARG A 73 8.55 0.56 7.97
C ARG A 73 8.48 -0.40 9.14
N ASP A 74 7.68 -1.45 9.00
CA ASP A 74 7.51 -2.47 10.04
C ASP A 74 8.82 -3.23 10.25
N TYR A 75 9.49 -3.65 9.16
CA TYR A 75 10.81 -4.27 9.24
C TYR A 75 11.84 -3.33 9.90
N ALA A 76 11.88 -2.05 9.53
CA ALA A 76 12.77 -1.07 10.14
C ALA A 76 12.53 -0.95 11.66
N ALA A 77 11.26 -0.86 12.07
CA ALA A 77 10.86 -0.78 13.47
C ALA A 77 11.22 -2.05 14.25
N GLU A 78 11.00 -3.24 13.69
CA GLU A 78 11.37 -4.52 14.30
C GLU A 78 12.88 -4.69 14.49
N GLN A 79 13.67 -4.17 13.54
CA GLN A 79 15.13 -4.21 13.58
C GLN A 79 15.74 -3.05 14.39
N GLY A 80 14.94 -2.05 14.76
CA GLY A 80 15.41 -0.85 15.45
C GLY A 80 16.35 0.03 14.61
N ILE A 81 16.18 0.02 13.29
CA ILE A 81 17.02 0.75 12.32
C ILE A 81 16.19 1.77 11.54
N ASP A 82 16.87 2.65 10.80
CA ASP A 82 16.23 3.60 9.89
C ASP A 82 15.64 2.91 8.64
N GLU A 83 14.66 3.55 8.00
CA GLU A 83 14.00 3.05 6.77
C GLU A 83 15.00 2.82 5.61
N GLN A 84 16.02 3.69 5.44
CA GLN A 84 17.02 3.53 4.39
C GLN A 84 17.97 2.37 4.67
N GLU A 85 18.37 2.21 5.94
CA GLU A 85 19.20 1.09 6.36
C GLU A 85 18.46 -0.24 6.19
N ALA A 86 17.17 -0.27 6.58
CA ALA A 86 16.27 -1.40 6.35
C ALA A 86 16.19 -1.80 4.88
N LEU A 87 16.04 -0.82 3.99
CA LEU A 87 15.97 -1.07 2.55
C LEU A 87 17.27 -1.67 2.01
N HIS A 88 18.43 -1.13 2.40
CA HIS A 88 19.73 -1.66 2.00
C HIS A 88 19.95 -3.10 2.49
N LYS A 89 19.64 -3.36 3.77
CA LYS A 89 19.80 -4.68 4.39
C LYS A 89 18.85 -5.71 3.77
N GLY A 90 17.58 -5.37 3.60
CA GLY A 90 16.60 -6.26 2.96
C GLY A 90 16.96 -6.60 1.51
N MET A 91 17.52 -5.63 0.76
CA MET A 91 18.03 -5.90 -0.59
C MET A 91 19.24 -6.83 -0.61
N GLN A 92 20.16 -6.67 0.34
CA GLN A 92 21.29 -7.58 0.49
C GLN A 92 20.83 -9.01 0.82
N GLU A 93 19.87 -9.16 1.72
CA GLU A 93 19.29 -10.47 2.09
C GLU A 93 18.63 -11.15 0.88
N LYS A 94 17.82 -10.42 0.11
CA LYS A 94 17.17 -10.94 -1.09
C LYS A 94 18.16 -11.27 -2.21
N ALA A 95 19.23 -10.49 -2.36
CA ALA A 95 20.29 -10.81 -3.31
C ALA A 95 21.01 -12.12 -2.95
N ILE A 96 21.31 -12.34 -1.66
CA ILE A 96 21.88 -13.60 -1.18
C ILE A 96 20.91 -14.77 -1.40
N GLU A 97 19.61 -14.57 -1.15
CA GLU A 97 18.57 -15.57 -1.40
C GLU A 97 18.51 -15.97 -2.89
N PHE A 98 18.53 -14.98 -3.79
CA PHE A 98 18.52 -15.21 -5.24
C PHE A 98 19.73 -16.05 -5.70
N VAL A 99 20.93 -15.70 -5.23
CA VAL A 99 22.15 -16.46 -5.55
C VAL A 99 22.07 -17.89 -5.02
N LYS A 100 21.59 -18.08 -3.78
CA LYS A 100 21.39 -19.41 -3.17
C LYS A 100 20.37 -20.27 -3.92
N LYS A 101 19.35 -19.65 -4.53
CA LYS A 101 18.34 -20.33 -5.35
C LYS A 101 18.78 -20.60 -6.79
N GLY A 102 20.07 -20.47 -7.10
CA GLY A 102 20.65 -20.81 -8.39
C GLY A 102 20.75 -19.63 -9.37
N SER A 103 20.45 -18.40 -8.94
CA SER A 103 20.50 -17.20 -9.78
C SER A 103 19.64 -17.25 -11.04
N GLU A 104 18.56 -18.05 -11.02
CA GLU A 104 17.62 -18.17 -12.13
C GLU A 104 16.38 -17.30 -11.87
N VAL A 105 16.06 -16.44 -12.84
CA VAL A 105 14.86 -15.57 -12.82
C VAL A 105 13.58 -16.40 -12.93
N TYR A 106 13.63 -17.48 -13.73
CA TYR A 106 12.48 -18.36 -13.96
C TYR A 106 12.71 -19.68 -13.25
N GLN A 107 11.98 -19.91 -12.16
CA GLN A 107 11.99 -21.18 -11.44
C GLN A 107 10.90 -22.09 -12.03
N LYS A 108 11.20 -23.38 -12.22
CA LYS A 108 10.16 -24.36 -12.59
C LYS A 108 9.21 -24.54 -11.41
N VAL A 109 7.93 -24.24 -11.62
CA VAL A 109 6.84 -24.40 -10.65
C VAL A 109 6.42 -25.86 -10.58
#